data_AF-A0A7C2EW38-F1
#
_entry.id   AF-A0A7C2EW38-F1
#
_cell.length_a   1.000
_cell.length_b   1.000
_cell.length_c   1.000
_cell.angle_alpha   90.00
_cell.angle_beta   90.00
_cell.angle_gamma   90.00
#
_symmetry.space_group_name_H-M   'P 1'
#
loop_
_entity.id
_entity.type
_entity.pdbx_description
1 polymer ?
#
loop_
_entity_poly.entity_id
_entity_poly.type
_entity_poly.pdbx_seq_one_letter_code
_entity_poly.pdbx_strand_id
1 'polypeptide(L)'
;MEDVGEIAPLADKIDAILADLDRKKNGVHHSRYWLAIEMGVSHGTLWNLLNRSTGGIQYKTLARLCKALRCQPGDLLEYIPPRR
;
A
#
# COMPACT_ATOMS: atom_id res chain seq x y z
N MET A 1 -4.15 -13.69 21.99
CA MET A 1 -2.83 -13.27 21.45
C MET A 1 -2.86 -13.71 20.01
N GLU A 2 -3.50 -12.89 19.17
CA GLU A 2 -3.63 -13.20 17.75
C GLU A 2 -2.29 -12.97 17.09
N ASP A 3 -1.86 -13.99 16.36
CA ASP A 3 -0.60 -14.11 15.67
C ASP A 3 -0.37 -12.90 14.75
N VAL A 4 0.58 -12.02 15.11
CA VAL A 4 1.01 -10.86 14.29
C VAL A 4 1.93 -11.33 13.14
N GLY A 5 1.85 -12.61 12.76
CA GLY A 5 2.71 -13.28 11.78
C GLY A 5 2.10 -13.42 10.38
N GLU A 6 0.95 -12.81 10.10
CA GLU A 6 0.34 -12.86 8.75
C GLU A 6 0.70 -11.60 7.93
N ILE A 7 1.80 -11.75 7.18
CA ILE A 7 2.32 -10.89 6.12
C ILE A 7 1.18 -10.08 5.47
N ALA A 8 1.16 -8.77 5.67
CA ALA A 8 0.30 -7.86 4.94
C ALA A 8 0.97 -7.55 3.58
N PRO A 9 0.69 -8.32 2.51
CA PRO A 9 1.48 -8.30 1.26
C PRO A 9 1.35 -6.98 0.55
N LEU A 10 0.24 -6.28 0.78
CA LEU A 10 -0.02 -4.97 0.22
C LEU A 10 0.91 -3.92 0.84
N ALA A 11 1.18 -3.98 2.14
CA ALA A 11 2.05 -3.02 2.80
C ALA A 11 3.50 -3.17 2.33
N ASP A 12 3.98 -4.42 2.24
CA ASP A 12 5.34 -4.70 1.76
C ASP A 12 5.53 -4.26 0.30
N LYS A 13 4.55 -4.52 -0.57
CA LYS A 13 4.57 -4.05 -1.96
C LYS A 13 4.56 -2.53 -2.06
N ILE A 14 3.74 -1.86 -1.25
CA ILE A 14 3.70 -0.38 -1.22
C ILE A 14 5.05 0.19 -0.79
N ASP A 15 5.66 -0.36 0.27
CA ASP A 15 6.97 0.09 0.75
C ASP A 15 8.06 -0.14 -0.30
N ALA A 16 8.05 -1.28 -0.99
CA ALA A 16 8.97 -1.57 -2.09
C ALA A 16 8.82 -0.58 -3.25
N ILE A 17 7.59 -0.23 -3.61
CA ILE A 17 7.31 0.75 -4.67
C ILE A 17 7.72 2.16 -4.23
N LEU A 18 7.47 2.55 -2.98
CA LEU A 18 7.94 3.83 -2.43
C LEU A 18 9.47 3.92 -2.50
N ALA A 19 10.18 2.87 -2.08
CA ALA A 19 11.64 2.84 -2.15
C ALA A 19 12.15 2.97 -3.60
N ASP A 20 11.46 2.39 -4.58
CA ASP A 20 11.79 2.55 -6.00
C ASP A 20 11.50 3.96 -6.53
N LEU A 21 10.37 4.54 -6.13
CA LEU A 21 9.99 5.91 -6.47
C LEU A 21 11.00 6.92 -5.92
N ASP A 22 11.44 6.74 -4.68
CA ASP A 22 12.42 7.58 -4.00
C ASP A 22 13.76 7.56 -4.75
N ARG A 23 14.23 6.38 -5.17
CA ARG A 23 15.44 6.26 -6.01
C ARG A 23 15.32 7.00 -7.33
N LYS A 24 14.17 6.89 -8.01
CA LYS A 24 13.92 7.55 -9.31
C LYS A 24 13.79 9.07 -9.21
N LYS A 25 13.35 9.59 -8.06
CA LYS A 25 13.22 11.04 -7.79
C LYS A 25 14.43 11.62 -7.05
N ASN A 26 15.64 11.28 -7.48
CA ASN A 26 16.90 11.82 -6.90
C ASN A 26 17.03 11.61 -5.38
N GLY A 27 16.44 10.54 -4.82
CA GLY A 27 16.56 10.22 -3.40
C GLY A 27 15.63 11.00 -2.46
N VAL A 28 14.60 11.68 -2.98
CA VAL A 28 13.56 12.29 -2.13
C VAL A 28 12.81 11.17 -1.42
N HIS A 29 12.85 11.17 -0.08
CA HIS A 29 12.16 10.17 0.72
C HIS A 29 10.66 10.48 0.84
N HIS A 30 9.81 9.54 0.44
CA HIS A 30 8.36 9.64 0.62
C HIS A 30 7.88 8.69 1.71
N SER A 31 7.25 9.24 2.75
CA SER A 31 6.67 8.46 3.84
C SER A 31 5.26 7.94 3.49
N ARG A 32 4.75 6.97 4.26
CA ARG A 32 3.34 6.56 4.17
C ARG A 32 2.38 7.71 4.49
N TYR A 33 2.79 8.66 5.34
CA TYR A 33 2.02 9.88 5.57
C TYR A 33 1.94 10.75 4.32
N TRP A 34 3.06 10.92 3.60
CA TRP A 34 3.05 11.58 2.29
C TRP A 34 2.11 10.86 1.32
N LEU A 35 2.13 9.53 1.29
CA LEU A 35 1.23 8.76 0.42
C LEU A 35 -0.25 9.01 0.73
N ALA A 36 -0.62 9.12 2.01
CA ALA A 36 -2.00 9.45 2.39
C ALA A 36 -2.43 10.82 1.85
N ILE A 37 -1.53 11.82 1.93
CA ILE A 37 -1.75 13.17 1.38
C ILE A 37 -1.87 13.12 -0.14
N GLU A 38 -0.94 12.46 -0.83
CA GLU A 38 -0.92 12.34 -2.29
C GLU A 38 -2.16 11.61 -2.81
N MET A 39 -2.59 10.58 -2.09
CA MET A 39 -3.85 9.90 -2.36
C MET A 39 -5.06 10.79 -2.04
N GLY A 40 -4.96 11.79 -1.17
CA GLY A 40 -6.05 12.62 -0.65
C GLY A 40 -7.00 11.88 0.30
N VAL A 41 -6.46 10.97 1.11
CA VAL A 41 -7.19 10.18 2.11
C VAL A 41 -6.66 10.45 3.51
N SER A 42 -7.42 10.09 4.55
CA SER A 42 -6.91 10.20 5.92
C SER A 42 -5.82 9.17 6.19
N HIS A 43 -4.91 9.46 7.14
CA HIS A 43 -3.92 8.49 7.59
C HIS A 43 -4.56 7.20 8.12
N GLY A 44 -5.71 7.31 8.82
CA GLY A 44 -6.48 6.15 9.28
C GLY A 44 -7.01 5.29 8.14
N THR A 45 -7.47 5.90 7.05
CA THR A 45 -7.90 5.18 5.83
C THR A 45 -6.76 4.40 5.21
N LEU A 46 -5.57 5.01 5.08
CA LEU A 46 -4.38 4.31 4.58
C LEU A 46 -3.96 3.20 5.54
N TRP A 47 -3.93 3.46 6.85
CA TRP A 47 -3.58 2.46 7.87
C TRP A 47 -4.49 1.24 7.82
N ASN A 48 -5.81 1.43 7.74
CA ASN A 48 -6.76 0.32 7.66
C ASN A 48 -6.57 -0.49 6.37
N LEU A 49 -6.21 0.17 5.26
CA LEU A 49 -5.91 -0.49 4.00
C LEU A 49 -4.65 -1.35 4.11
N LEU A 50 -3.59 -0.81 4.73
CA LEU A 50 -2.30 -1.50 4.89
C LEU A 50 -2.40 -2.71 5.82
N ASN A 51 -3.14 -2.59 6.92
CA ASN A 51 -3.24 -3.64 7.95
C ASN A 51 -4.43 -4.59 7.73
N ARG A 52 -4.99 -4.62 6.52
CA ARG A 52 -6.11 -5.51 6.15
C ARG A 52 -7.33 -5.42 7.07
N SER A 53 -7.49 -4.31 7.81
CA SER A 53 -8.66 -4.06 8.65
C SER A 53 -9.90 -3.71 7.84
N THR A 54 -9.75 -3.56 6.52
CA THR A 54 -10.85 -3.39 5.57
C THR A 54 -11.20 -4.72 4.92
N GLY A 55 -12.48 -5.11 4.90
CA GLY A 55 -12.95 -6.31 4.18
C GLY A 55 -12.82 -6.27 2.65
N GLY A 56 -12.15 -5.24 2.09
CA GLY A 56 -11.87 -5.08 0.67
C GLY A 56 -11.41 -3.66 0.33
N ILE A 57 -10.80 -3.50 -0.86
CA ILE A 57 -10.43 -2.19 -1.41
C ILE A 57 -11.44 -1.74 -2.48
N GLN A 58 -11.93 -0.51 -2.36
CA GLN A 58 -12.79 0.09 -3.39
C GLN A 58 -11.96 0.46 -4.63
N TYR A 59 -12.53 0.32 -5.83
CA TYR A 59 -11.84 0.64 -7.08
C TYR A 59 -11.28 2.08 -7.10
N LYS A 60 -12.04 3.07 -6.64
CA LYS A 60 -11.56 4.46 -6.55
C LYS A 60 -10.35 4.62 -5.64
N THR A 61 -10.25 3.84 -4.57
CA THR A 61 -9.12 3.87 -3.64
C THR A 61 -7.91 3.20 -4.27
N LEU A 62 -8.09 2.06 -4.93
CA LEU A 62 -7.06 1.39 -5.71
C LEU A 62 -6.50 2.31 -6.81
N ALA A 63 -7.37 2.98 -7.58
CA ALA A 63 -6.96 3.90 -8.63
C ALA A 63 -6.15 5.10 -8.08
N ARG A 64 -6.57 5.67 -6.94
CA ARG A 64 -5.82 6.76 -6.27
C ARG A 64 -4.45 6.29 -5.79
N LEU A 65 -4.37 5.10 -5.21
CA LEU A 65 -3.13 4.47 -4.77
C LEU A 65 -2.18 4.23 -5.96
N CYS A 66 -2.65 3.58 -7.02
CA CYS A 66 -1.89 3.34 -8.24
C CYS A 66 -1.39 4.64 -8.88
N LYS A 67 -2.23 5.69 -8.91
CA LYS A 67 -1.83 7.01 -9.43
C LYS A 67 -0.73 7.65 -8.59
N ALA A 68 -0.86 7.64 -7.26
CA ALA A 68 0.13 8.21 -6.35
C ALA A 68 1.49 7.49 -6.44
N LEU A 69 1.45 6.16 -6.51
CA LEU A 69 2.63 5.30 -6.60
C LEU A 69 3.17 5.11 -8.02
N ARG A 70 2.44 5.59 -9.05
CA ARG A 70 2.75 5.37 -10.47
C ARG A 70 2.95 3.89 -10.82
N CYS A 71 2.11 3.03 -10.25
CA CYS A 71 2.14 1.58 -10.46
C CYS A 71 0.81 1.06 -11.04
N GLN A 72 0.80 -0.19 -11.47
CA GLN A 72 -0.40 -0.91 -11.89
C GLN A 72 -1.01 -1.69 -10.72
N PRO A 73 -2.31 -2.05 -10.78
CA PRO A 73 -2.94 -2.90 -9.77
C PRO A 73 -2.21 -4.24 -9.56
N GLY A 74 -1.65 -4.82 -10.62
CA GLY A 74 -0.89 -6.08 -10.55
C GLY A 74 0.40 -5.98 -9.74
N ASP A 75 0.96 -4.78 -9.58
CA ASP A 75 2.14 -4.56 -8.74
C ASP A 75 1.79 -4.62 -7.24
N LEU A 76 0.51 -4.42 -6.90
CA LEU A 76 -0.01 -4.33 -5.53
C LEU A 76 -0.78 -5.58 -5.10
N LEU A 77 -1.52 -6.19 -6.02
CA LEU A 77 -2.43 -7.29 -5.74
C LEU A 77 -1.75 -8.63 -6.01
N GLU A 78 -1.83 -9.52 -5.04
CA GLU A 78 -1.32 -10.89 -5.14
C GLU A 78 -2.28 -11.84 -4.44
N TYR A 79 -2.54 -12.97 -5.08
CA TYR A 79 -3.29 -14.05 -4.46
C TYR A 79 -2.37 -14.80 -3.48
N ILE A 80 -2.75 -14.80 -2.20
CA ILE A 80 -2.08 -15.61 -1.18
C ILE A 80 -2.94 -16.82 -0.88
N PRO A 81 -2.48 -18.04 -1.18
CA PRO A 81 -3.19 -19.25 -0.79
C PRO A 81 -3.16 -19.39 0.74
N PRO A 82 -4.24 -19.93 1.36
CA PRO A 82 -4.23 -20.23 2.79
C PRO A 82 -3.08 -21.19 3.11
N ARG A 83 -2.32 -20.91 4.17
CA ARG A 83 -1.28 -21.81 4.64
C ARG A 83 -1.95 -23.05 5.25
N ARG A 84 -1.54 -24.24 4.78
CA ARG A 84 -1.93 -25.55 5.35
C ARG A 84 -0.99 -25.94 6.47
#